data_AF-J4U1G2-F1
#
_entry.id   AF-J4U1G2-F1
#
_cell.length_a   1.000
_cell.length_b   1.000
_cell.length_c   1.000
_cell.angle_alpha   90.00
_cell.angle_beta   90.00
_cell.angle_gamma   90.00
#
_symmetry.space_group_name_H-M   'P 1'
#
loop_
_entity.id
_entity.type
_entity.pdbx_description
1 polymer ?
#
loop_
_entity_poly.entity_id
_entity_poly.type
_entity_poly.pdbx_seq_one_letter_code
_entity_poly.pdbx_strand_id
1 'polypeptide(L)'
;MANKPLYTITERAADSLAKIVEVVTRLKYATGFNRDIRLHRENRLRTIHASLAIEGNSLTLGEVRTIIEEKLVAGGGAEIAEVKNAYAAYDRLLSFDPYAVKDFLKAHGVMM
;
A
#
# COMPACT_ATOMS: atom_id res chain seq x y z
N MET A 1 19.25 26.75 0.22
CA MET A 1 18.08 27.07 -0.62
C MET A 1 17.27 25.80 -0.76
N ALA A 2 16.00 25.78 -0.37
CA ALA A 2 15.17 24.58 -0.47
C ALA A 2 14.95 24.24 -1.95
N ASN A 3 15.47 23.09 -2.39
CA ASN A 3 15.19 22.50 -3.71
C ASN A 3 13.69 22.13 -3.76
N LYS A 4 12.83 23.12 -4.01
CA LYS A 4 11.41 22.89 -4.19
C LYS A 4 11.22 22.23 -5.56
N PRO A 5 10.64 21.03 -5.64
CA PRO A 5 10.38 20.42 -6.94
C PRO A 5 9.39 21.30 -7.71
N LEU A 6 9.56 21.33 -9.04
CA LEU A 6 8.72 22.14 -9.92
C LEU A 6 7.35 21.45 -10.08
N TYR A 7 6.37 21.92 -9.30
CA TYR A 7 4.98 21.48 -9.39
C TYR A 7 4.10 22.64 -9.85
N THR A 8 3.33 22.42 -10.91
CA THR A 8 2.31 23.37 -11.40
C THR A 8 0.96 22.66 -11.41
N ILE A 9 -0.05 23.28 -10.79
CA ILE A 9 -1.42 22.76 -10.83
C ILE A 9 -1.97 23.03 -12.23
N THR A 10 -2.26 21.95 -12.96
CA THR A 10 -2.94 22.02 -14.27
C THR A 10 -4.45 21.92 -14.07
N GLU A 11 -5.23 22.36 -15.06
CA GLU A 11 -6.70 22.19 -15.05
C GLU A 11 -7.10 20.72 -14.85
N ARG A 12 -6.41 19.79 -15.51
CA ARG A 12 -6.63 18.35 -15.36
C ARG A 12 -6.34 17.85 -13.93
N ALA A 13 -5.30 18.38 -13.27
CA ALA A 13 -5.00 18.03 -11.89
C ALA A 13 -6.09 18.56 -10.94
N ALA A 14 -6.59 19.78 -11.17
CA ALA A 14 -7.68 20.37 -10.40
C ALA A 14 -9.00 19.59 -10.60
N ASP A 15 -9.34 19.23 -11.84
CA ASP A 15 -10.50 18.39 -12.16
C ASP A 15 -10.41 17.00 -11.51
N SER A 16 -9.23 16.37 -11.56
CA SER A 16 -9.00 15.08 -10.90
C SER A 16 -9.16 15.18 -9.38
N LEU A 17 -8.63 16.23 -8.77
CA LEU A 17 -8.81 16.49 -7.33
C LEU A 17 -10.29 16.65 -6.97
N ALA A 18 -11.05 17.44 -7.75
CA ALA A 18 -12.48 17.64 -7.53
C ALA A 18 -13.25 16.31 -7.58
N LYS A 19 -12.98 15.48 -8.60
CA LYS A 19 -13.60 14.15 -8.75
C LYS A 19 -13.26 13.20 -7.61
N ILE A 20 -11.99 13.19 -7.16
CA ILE A 20 -11.58 12.38 -6.01
C ILE A 20 -12.33 12.81 -4.74
N VAL A 21 -12.42 14.13 -4.48
CA VAL A 21 -13.14 14.68 -3.34
C VAL A 21 -14.63 14.31 -3.39
N GLU A 22 -15.27 14.41 -4.55
CA GLU A 22 -16.67 14.02 -4.74
C GLU A 22 -16.89 12.54 -4.39
N VAL A 23 -16.07 11.65 -4.96
CA VAL A 23 -16.18 10.19 -4.74
C VAL A 23 -15.97 9.84 -3.27
N VAL A 24 -14.94 10.40 -2.63
CA VAL A 24 -14.65 10.16 -1.20
C VAL A 24 -15.78 10.69 -0.32
N THR A 25 -16.33 11.86 -0.63
CA THR A 25 -17.43 12.48 0.12
C THR A 25 -18.70 11.63 0.00
N ARG A 26 -19.03 11.17 -1.20
CA ARG A 26 -20.17 10.28 -1.44
C ARG A 26 -20.00 8.95 -0.69
N LEU A 27 -18.82 8.34 -0.74
CA LEU A 27 -18.53 7.12 0.03
C LEU A 27 -18.70 7.33 1.54
N LYS A 28 -18.21 8.45 2.07
CA LYS A 28 -18.25 8.71 3.51
C LYS A 28 -19.66 9.00 4.03
N TYR A 29 -20.47 9.75 3.29
CA TYR A 29 -21.73 10.29 3.81
C TYR A 29 -22.99 9.76 3.12
N ALA A 30 -22.92 9.24 1.90
CA ALA A 30 -24.10 8.81 1.14
C ALA A 30 -24.31 7.29 1.11
N THR A 31 -23.27 6.48 1.41
CA THR A 31 -23.37 5.02 1.34
C THR A 31 -23.44 4.32 2.69
N GLY A 32 -23.46 5.08 3.81
CA GLY A 32 -23.40 4.51 5.16
C GLY A 32 -22.14 3.67 5.41
N PHE A 33 -21.03 3.99 4.71
CA PHE A 33 -19.80 3.19 4.77
C PHE A 33 -19.27 3.11 6.20
N ASN A 34 -19.24 1.89 6.75
CA ASN A 34 -18.60 1.59 8.01
C ASN A 34 -17.29 0.82 7.75
N ARG A 35 -16.30 1.08 8.61
CA ARG A 35 -14.95 0.57 8.46
C ARG A 35 -14.93 -0.94 8.75
N ASP A 36 -15.00 -1.76 7.70
CA ASP A 36 -14.94 -3.23 7.80
C ASP A 36 -13.48 -3.71 7.84
N ILE A 37 -13.10 -4.36 8.94
CA ILE A 37 -11.76 -4.91 9.17
C ILE A 37 -11.38 -5.96 8.10
N ARG A 38 -12.34 -6.78 7.67
CA ARG A 38 -12.14 -7.80 6.63
C ARG A 38 -11.84 -7.15 5.28
N LEU A 39 -12.59 -6.10 4.90
CA LEU A 39 -12.32 -5.35 3.67
C LEU A 39 -10.96 -4.66 3.71
N HIS A 40 -10.55 -4.13 4.86
CA HIS A 40 -9.21 -3.56 5.02
C HIS A 40 -8.11 -4.60 4.84
N ARG A 41 -8.26 -5.78 5.44
CA ARG A 41 -7.30 -6.88 5.28
C ARG A 41 -7.22 -7.34 3.82
N GLU A 42 -8.35 -7.46 3.14
CA GLU A 42 -8.38 -7.85 1.73
C GLU A 42 -7.77 -6.80 0.81
N ASN A 43 -8.07 -5.51 1.03
CA ASN A 43 -7.44 -4.42 0.28
C ASN A 43 -5.93 -4.38 0.52
N ARG A 44 -5.47 -4.63 1.74
CA ARG A 44 -4.04 -4.74 2.05
C ARG A 44 -3.35 -5.84 1.24
N LEU A 45 -3.96 -7.03 1.17
CA LEU A 45 -3.43 -8.14 0.37
C LEU A 45 -3.30 -7.75 -1.09
N ARG A 46 -4.32 -7.11 -1.65
CA ARG A 46 -4.32 -6.63 -3.04
C ARG A 46 -3.25 -5.57 -3.29
N THR A 47 -3.05 -4.63 -2.35
CA THR A 47 -2.00 -3.61 -2.43
C THR A 47 -0.61 -4.24 -2.44
N ILE A 48 -0.33 -5.19 -1.54
CA ILE A 48 0.97 -5.86 -1.47
C ILE A 48 1.24 -6.63 -2.76
N HIS A 49 0.30 -7.47 -3.19
CA HIS A 49 0.41 -8.24 -4.43
C HIS A 49 0.63 -7.32 -5.65
N ALA A 50 -0.17 -6.26 -5.81
CA ALA A 50 -0.02 -5.36 -6.95
C ALA A 50 1.33 -4.60 -6.92
N SER A 51 1.82 -4.23 -5.74
CA SER A 51 3.11 -3.54 -5.61
C SER A 51 4.28 -4.46 -5.98
N LEU A 52 4.28 -5.69 -5.45
CA LEU A 52 5.35 -6.65 -5.72
C LEU A 52 5.33 -7.16 -7.17
N ALA A 53 4.14 -7.32 -7.76
CA ALA A 53 4.00 -7.71 -9.17
C ALA A 53 4.60 -6.67 -10.13
N ILE A 54 4.57 -5.37 -9.79
CA ILE A 54 5.24 -4.31 -10.58
C ILE A 54 6.76 -4.51 -10.56
N GLU A 55 7.30 -4.97 -9.44
CA GLU A 55 8.73 -5.25 -9.23
C GLU A 55 9.15 -6.66 -9.73
N GLY A 56 8.22 -7.40 -10.36
CA GLY A 56 8.51 -8.70 -10.99
C GLY A 56 8.28 -9.93 -10.12
N ASN A 57 7.70 -9.79 -8.92
CA ASN A 57 7.28 -10.92 -8.12
C ASN A 57 6.15 -11.69 -8.83
N SER A 58 6.32 -13.00 -8.96
CA SER A 58 5.45 -13.88 -9.75
C SER A 58 4.31 -14.53 -8.96
N LEU A 59 4.29 -14.36 -7.64
CA LEU A 59 3.29 -14.96 -6.76
C LEU A 59 1.91 -14.39 -7.03
N THR A 60 0.92 -15.28 -7.15
CA THR A 60 -0.49 -14.93 -7.30
C THR A 60 -1.07 -14.35 -6.00
N LEU A 61 -2.18 -13.62 -6.11
CA LEU A 61 -2.90 -13.11 -4.93
C LEU A 61 -3.30 -14.23 -3.94
N GLY A 62 -3.57 -15.45 -4.44
CA GLY A 62 -3.88 -16.61 -3.60
C GLY A 62 -2.66 -17.09 -2.81
N GLU A 63 -1.48 -17.10 -3.42
CA GLU A 63 -0.21 -17.46 -2.76
C GLU A 63 0.19 -16.39 -1.74
N VAL A 64 0.07 -15.10 -2.09
CA VAL A 64 0.29 -13.99 -1.14
C VAL A 64 -0.60 -14.12 0.10
N ARG A 65 -1.90 -14.42 -0.09
CA ARG A 65 -2.82 -14.69 1.02
C ARG A 65 -2.33 -15.85 1.88
N THR A 66 -1.95 -16.96 1.24
CA THR A 66 -1.52 -18.18 1.91
C THR A 66 -0.24 -17.96 2.74
N ILE A 67 0.71 -17.18 2.22
CA ILE A 67 1.93 -16.77 2.94
C ILE A 67 1.60 -15.96 4.20
N ILE A 68 0.68 -14.99 4.09
CA ILE A 68 0.27 -14.12 5.22
C ILE A 68 -0.56 -14.89 6.26
N GLU A 69 -1.19 -16.00 5.86
CA GLU A 69 -1.84 -16.94 6.77
C GLU A 69 -0.87 -17.98 7.36
N GLU A 70 0.44 -17.81 7.15
CA GLU A 70 1.51 -18.71 7.63
C GLU A 70 1.35 -20.17 7.18
N LYS A 71 0.68 -20.38 6.05
CA LYS A 71 0.49 -21.70 5.44
C LYS A 71 1.61 -22.00 4.44
N LEU A 72 1.79 -23.29 4.15
CA LEU A 72 2.79 -23.75 3.19
C LEU A 72 2.44 -23.29 1.77
N VAL A 73 3.44 -22.72 1.07
CA VAL A 73 3.34 -22.29 -0.33
C VAL A 73 4.59 -22.76 -1.06
N ALA A 74 4.40 -23.28 -2.28
CA ALA A 74 5.51 -23.54 -3.19
C ALA A 74 5.93 -22.21 -3.83
N GLY A 75 7.19 -21.81 -3.66
CA GLY A 75 7.69 -20.56 -4.22
C GLY A 75 9.17 -20.35 -3.93
N GLY A 76 9.78 -19.40 -4.64
CA GLY A 76 11.15 -18.98 -4.35
C GLY A 76 11.24 -18.37 -2.96
N GLY A 77 12.24 -18.77 -2.16
CA GLY A 77 12.41 -18.26 -0.79
C GLY A 77 12.52 -16.73 -0.71
N ALA A 78 13.07 -16.10 -1.76
CA ALA A 78 13.16 -14.65 -1.88
C ALA A 78 11.79 -13.97 -2.06
N GLU A 79 10.97 -14.42 -3.02
CA GLU A 79 9.64 -13.86 -3.27
C GLU A 79 8.71 -14.03 -2.06
N ILE A 80 8.83 -15.15 -1.35
CA ILE A 80 8.09 -15.38 -0.09
C ILE A 80 8.55 -14.38 0.99
N ALA A 81 9.85 -14.12 1.09
CA ALA A 81 10.39 -13.15 2.04
C ALA A 81 9.92 -11.72 1.71
N GLU A 82 9.92 -11.33 0.43
CA GLU A 82 9.40 -10.03 -0.02
C GLU A 82 7.94 -9.82 0.39
N VAL A 83 7.08 -10.83 0.24
CA VAL A 83 5.68 -10.75 0.67
C VAL A 83 5.57 -10.53 2.18
N LYS A 84 6.34 -11.27 2.98
CA LYS A 84 6.34 -11.15 4.45
C LYS A 84 6.85 -9.78 4.89
N ASN A 85 7.95 -9.33 4.30
CA ASN A 85 8.57 -8.03 4.57
C ASN A 85 7.63 -6.89 4.20
N ALA A 86 7.03 -6.94 3.01
CA ALA A 86 6.03 -5.97 2.57
C ALA A 86 4.84 -5.93 3.52
N TYR A 87 4.31 -7.08 3.93
CA TYR A 87 3.22 -7.12 4.89
C TYR A 87 3.59 -6.44 6.22
N ALA A 88 4.77 -6.75 6.76
CA ALA A 88 5.27 -6.15 8.00
C ALA A 88 5.52 -4.64 7.88
N ALA A 89 6.07 -4.18 6.75
CA ALA A 89 6.34 -2.76 6.50
C ALA A 89 5.03 -1.97 6.39
N TYR A 90 4.07 -2.50 5.62
CA TYR A 90 2.77 -1.88 5.45
C TYR A 90 2.00 -1.81 6.77
N ASP A 91 2.04 -2.86 7.60
CA ASP A 91 1.39 -2.90 8.93
C ASP A 91 1.82 -1.72 9.82
N ARG A 92 3.10 -1.35 9.76
CA ARG A 92 3.69 -0.23 10.51
C ARG A 92 3.57 1.12 9.79
N LEU A 93 3.18 1.16 8.53
CA LEU A 93 3.26 2.34 7.66
C LEU A 93 2.61 3.60 8.26
N LEU A 94 1.42 3.47 8.86
CA LEU A 94 0.70 4.60 9.46
C LEU A 94 1.26 5.07 10.81
N SER A 95 2.23 4.34 11.36
CA SER A 95 2.95 4.74 12.58
C SER A 95 4.21 5.57 12.31
N PHE A 96 4.63 5.67 11.05
CA PHE A 96 5.83 6.39 10.65
C PHE A 96 5.53 7.83 10.29
N ASP A 97 6.45 8.74 10.63
CA ASP A 97 6.43 10.11 10.13
C ASP A 97 7.00 10.14 8.70
N PRO A 98 6.20 10.50 7.67
CA PRO A 98 6.67 10.55 6.28
C PRO A 98 7.74 11.63 6.03
N TYR A 99 7.91 12.59 6.95
CA TYR A 99 8.93 13.63 6.85
C TYR A 99 10.20 13.29 7.64
N ALA A 100 10.21 12.20 8.41
CA ALA A 100 11.38 11.77 9.17
C ALA A 100 12.21 10.75 8.39
N VAL A 101 13.45 11.13 8.01
CA VAL A 101 14.41 10.22 7.36
C VAL A 101 14.65 8.96 8.18
N LYS A 102 14.66 9.08 9.51
CA LYS A 102 14.82 7.92 10.41
C LYS A 102 13.70 6.90 10.23
N ASP A 103 12.46 7.35 10.08
CA ASP A 103 11.32 6.44 9.90
C ASP A 103 11.26 5.89 8.48
N PHE A 104 11.68 6.67 7.48
CA PHE A 104 11.91 6.16 6.12
C PHE A 104 12.92 4.99 6.13
N LEU A 105 14.07 5.14 6.79
CA LEU A 105 15.09 4.09 6.87
C LEU A 105 14.59 2.86 7.64
N LYS A 106 13.77 3.04 8.68
CA LYS A 106 13.12 1.90 9.36
C LYS A 106 12.17 1.17 8.43
N ALA A 107 11.32 1.89 7.70
CA ALA A 107 10.39 1.27 6.75
C ALA A 107 11.15 0.50 5.67
N HIS A 108 12.22 1.09 5.13
CA HIS A 108 13.10 0.45 4.16
C HIS A 108 13.75 -0.83 4.74
N GLY A 109 14.31 -0.77 5.95
CA GLY A 109 14.92 -1.95 6.59
C GLY A 109 13.94 -3.05 7.01
N VAL A 110 12.63 -2.78 7.05
CA VAL A 110 11.61 -3.84 7.22
C VAL A 110 11.21 -4.44 5.87
N MET A 111 11.32 -3.67 4.79
CA MET A 111 11.00 -4.12 3.43
C MET A 111 12.08 -5.01 2.84
N MET A 112 13.34 -4.73 3.16
CA MET A 112 14.52 -5.50 2.72
C MET A 112 14.80 -6.66 3.67
#